data_AF-A0A847W414-F1
#
_entry.id   AF-A0A847W414-F1
#
_cell.length_a   1.000
_cell.length_b   1.000
_cell.length_c   1.000
_cell.angle_alpha   90.00
_cell.angle_beta   90.00
_cell.angle_gamma   90.00
#
_symmetry.space_group_name_H-M   'P 1'
#
loop_
_entity.id
_entity.type
_entity.pdbx_description
1 polymer ?
#
loop_
_entity_poly.entity_id
_entity_poly.type
_entity_poly.pdbx_seq_one_letter_code
_entity_poly.pdbx_strand_id
1 'polypeptide(L)' 'MAISLRVTKKEEKLFRDYARFHGITVSELIRTAVLEKIENEIDIKDFDECLQIYQENKKFYSLNEIIKGNK' A
#
# COMPACT_ATOMS: atom_id res chain seq x y z
N MET A 1 -6.53 21.45 -7.64
CA MET A 1 -5.06 21.42 -7.43
C MET A 1 -4.44 20.63 -8.57
N ALA A 2 -3.30 21.07 -9.10
CA ALA A 2 -2.61 20.38 -10.20
C ALA A 2 -1.15 20.15 -9.81
N ILE A 3 -0.59 19.01 -10.26
CA ILE A 3 0.82 18.65 -10.08
C ILE A 3 1.42 18.53 -11.47
N SER A 4 2.54 19.22 -11.70
CA SER A 4 3.28 19.15 -12.96
C SER A 4 4.49 18.24 -12.77
N LEU A 5 4.58 17.18 -13.58
CA LEU A 5 5.71 16.26 -13.59
C LEU A 5 6.50 16.44 -14.89
N ARG A 6 7.81 16.64 -14.79
CA ARG A 6 8.70 16.64 -15.95
C ARG A 6 9.07 15.20 -16.29
N VAL A 7 8.83 14.81 -17.53
CA VAL A 7 9.12 13.47 -18.06
C VAL A 7 9.74 13.59 -19.44
N THR A 8 10.44 12.55 -19.87
CA THR A 8 10.86 12.40 -21.26
C THR A 8 9.67 12.05 -22.16
N LYS A 9 9.80 12.28 -23.48
CA LYS A 9 8.78 11.88 -24.46
C LYS A 9 8.48 10.37 -24.43
N LYS A 10 9.49 9.55 -24.09
CA LYS A 10 9.35 8.09 -24.03
C LYS A 10 8.51 7.67 -22.82
N GLU A 11 8.77 8.26 -21.66
CA GLU A 11 7.98 8.02 -20.44
C GLU A 11 6.55 8.51 -20.61
N GLU A 12 6.35 9.71 -21.19
CA GLU A 12 5.01 10.23 -21.46
C GLU A 12 4.20 9.27 -22.34
N LYS A 13 4.80 8.78 -23.43
CA LYS A 13 4.16 7.80 -24.31
C LYS A 13 3.80 6.53 -23.54
N LEU A 14 4.73 6.01 -22.75
CA LEU A 14 4.51 4.80 -21.95
C LEU A 14 3.34 4.97 -20.96
N PHE A 15 3.30 6.08 -20.23
CA PHE A 15 2.23 6.35 -19.26
C PHE A 15 0.87 6.49 -19.94
N ARG A 16 0.81 7.16 -21.10
CA ARG A 16 -0.43 7.30 -21.87
C ARG A 16 -0.90 5.97 -22.45
N ASP A 17 0.00 5.15 -22.97
CA ASP A 17 -0.33 3.86 -23.55
C ASP A 17 -0.82 2.88 -22.46
N TYR A 18 -0.15 2.86 -21.30
CA TYR A 18 -0.57 2.07 -20.15
C TYR A 18 -1.96 2.51 -19.64
N ALA A 19 -2.14 3.80 -19.38
CA ALA A 19 -3.42 4.33 -18.89
C ALA A 19 -4.57 4.01 -19.86
N ARG A 20 -4.33 4.17 -21.17
CA ARG A 20 -5.29 3.80 -22.21
C ARG A 20 -5.62 2.30 -22.21
N PHE A 21 -4.61 1.45 -22.11
CA PHE A 21 -4.80 0.00 -22.08
C PHE A 21 -5.66 -0.44 -20.89
N HIS A 22 -5.49 0.22 -19.74
CA HIS A 22 -6.26 -0.04 -18.52
C HIS A 22 -7.57 0.77 -18.43
N GLY A 23 -7.89 1.61 -19.40
CA GLY A 23 -9.12 2.43 -19.40
C GLY A 23 -9.14 3.53 -18.33
N ILE A 24 -7.98 3.94 -17.81
CA ILE A 24 -7.84 4.97 -16.77
C ILE A 24 -7.17 6.23 -17.33
N THR A 25 -7.20 7.32 -16.56
CA THR A 25 -6.44 8.53 -16.92
C THR A 25 -4.99 8.46 -16.46
N VAL A 26 -4.10 9.24 -17.09
CA VAL A 26 -2.69 9.36 -16.62
C VAL A 26 -2.64 9.94 -15.21
N SER A 27 -3.55 10.85 -14.86
CA SER A 27 -3.63 11.41 -13.51
C SER A 27 -4.04 10.37 -12.47
N GLU A 28 -4.92 9.45 -12.84
CA GLU A 28 -5.33 8.34 -11.98
C GLU A 28 -4.19 7.34 -11.81
N LEU A 29 -3.52 6.94 -12.90
CA LEU A 29 -2.31 6.12 -12.86
C LEU A 29 -1.28 6.66 -11.87
N ILE A 30 -0.93 7.94 -12.00
CA ILE A 30 0.08 8.57 -11.13
C ILE A 30 -0.42 8.67 -9.69
N ARG A 31 -1.69 9.04 -9.48
CA ARG A 31 -2.28 9.14 -8.14
C ARG A 31 -2.22 7.80 -7.42
N THR A 32 -2.70 6.74 -8.06
CA THR A 32 -2.77 5.41 -7.47
C THR A 32 -1.36 4.90 -7.16
N ALA A 33 -0.42 4.99 -8.11
CA ALA A 33 0.95 4.56 -7.89
C ALA A 33 1.65 5.29 -6.72
N VAL A 34 1.38 6.59 -6.55
CA VAL A 34 1.92 7.36 -5.42
C VAL A 34 1.28 6.95 -4.09
N LEU A 35 -0.04 6.77 -4.06
CA LEU A 35 -0.74 6.33 -2.84
C LEU A 35 -0.29 4.93 -2.41
N GLU A 36 -0.24 3.98 -3.35
CA GLU A 36 0.25 2.62 -3.09
C GLU A 36 1.69 2.64 -2.53
N LYS A 37 2.55 3.51 -3.06
CA LYS A 37 3.93 3.63 -2.56
C LYS A 37 3.97 4.14 -1.11
N ILE A 38 3.12 5.11 -0.77
CA ILE A 38 3.01 5.65 0.60
C ILE A 38 2.45 4.59 1.55
N GLU A 39 1.37 3.91 1.15
CA GLU A 39 0.72 2.87 1.96
C GLU A 39 1.69 1.73 2.25
N ASN A 40 2.42 1.24 1.25
CA ASN A 40 3.41 0.18 1.46
C ASN A 40 4.49 0.56 2.50
N GLU A 41 4.91 1.83 2.55
CA GLU A 41 5.91 2.28 3.54
C GLU A 41 5.33 2.34 4.95
N ILE A 42 4.05 2.69 5.08
CA ILE A 42 3.32 2.66 6.35
C ILE A 42 3.11 1.22 6.80
N ASP A 43 2.62 0.35 5.91
CA ASP A 43 2.34 -1.06 6.21
C ASP A 43 3.59 -1.81 6.70
N ILE A 44 4.75 -1.56 6.08
CA ILE A 44 6.03 -2.15 6.52
C ILE A 44 6.36 -1.70 7.94
N LYS A 45 6.23 -0.41 8.23
CA LYS A 45 6.52 0.14 9.54
C LYS A 45 5.58 -0.43 10.61
N ASP A 46 4.28 -0.46 10.31
CA ASP A 46 3.28 -1.01 11.22
C ASP A 46 3.52 -2.50 11.50
N PHE A 47 3.93 -3.26 10.47
CA PHE A 47 4.32 -4.65 10.63
C PHE A 47 5.53 -4.81 11.55
N ASP A 48 6.58 -4.02 11.36
CA ASP A 48 7.80 -4.08 12.18
C ASP A 48 7.50 -3.74 13.65
N GLU A 49 6.69 -2.70 13.91
CA GLU A 49 6.23 -2.34 15.25
C GLU A 49 5.40 -3.47 15.89
N CYS A 50 4.44 -4.03 15.16
CA CYS A 50 3.63 -5.13 15.63
C CYS A 50 4.47 -6.38 15.92
N LEU A 51 5.47 -6.68 15.08
CA LEU A 51 6.38 -7.80 15.26
C LEU A 51 7.24 -7.60 16.51
N GLN A 52 7.75 -6.39 16.76
CA GLN A 52 8.49 -6.07 17.97
C GLN A 52 7.64 -6.28 19.23
N ILE A 53 6.43 -5.71 19.27
CA ILE A 53 5.50 -5.87 20.40
C ILE A 53 5.20 -7.35 20.66
N TYR A 54 4.97 -8.12 19.59
CA TYR A 54 4.75 -9.55 19.69
C TYR A 54 5.98 -10.31 20.21
N GLN A 55 7.19 -9.95 19.78
CA GLN A 55 8.43 -10.57 20.26
C GLN A 55 8.70 -10.28 21.74
N GLU A 56 8.36 -9.08 22.21
CA GLU A 56 8.47 -8.67 23.61
C GLU A 56 7.40 -9.32 24.49
N ASN A 57 6.17 -9.43 23.99
CA ASN A 57 5.00 -9.93 24.73
C ASN A 57 4.41 -11.19 24.08
N LYS A 58 5.22 -12.22 23.86
CA LYS A 58 4.82 -13.49 23.22
C LYS A 58 3.72 -14.20 23.99
N LYS A 59 2.47 -13.81 23.74
CA LYS A 59 1.29 -14.43 24.32
C LYS A 59 0.53 -15.16 23.21
N PHE A 60 0.54 -16.47 23.31
CA PHE A 60 -0.19 -17.34 22.41
C PHE A 60 -1.55 -17.63 23.03
N TYR A 61 -2.60 -17.49 22.23
CA TYR A 61 -3.93 -17.96 22.59
C TYR A 61 -4.23 -19.17 21.73
N SER A 62 -4.60 -20.27 22.38
CA SER A 62 -5.20 -21.40 21.68
C SER A 62 -6.59 -21.03 21.17
N LEU A 63 -7.03 -21.68 20.09
CA LEU A 63 -8.37 -21.49 19.53
C LEU A 63 -9.47 -21.68 20.60
N ASN A 64 -9.27 -22.61 21.53
CA ASN A 64 -10.20 -22.89 22.64
C ASN A 64 -10.29 -21.73 23.65
N GLU A 65 -9.20 -20.99 23.89
CA GLU A 65 -9.19 -19.82 24.80
C GLU A 65 -9.93 -18.63 24.16
N ILE A 66 -9.75 -18.43 22.85
CA ILE A 66 -10.45 -17.37 22.09
C ILE A 66 -11.96 -17.64 22.04
N ILE A 67 -12.36 -18.90 21.80
CA ILE A 67 -13.78 -19.28 21.73
C ILE A 67 -14.47 -19.17 23.10
N LYS A 68 -13.76 -19.45 24.21
CA LYS A 68 -14.32 -19.33 25.57
C LYS A 68 -14.47 -17.89 26.05
N GLY A 69 -13.65 -16.96 25.55
CA GLY A 69 -13.67 -15.54 25.96
C GLY A 69 -14.78 -14.69 25.31
N ASN A 70 -15.52 -15.22 24.34
CA ASN A 70 -16.63 -14.54 23.65
C ASN A 70 -18.03 -14.97 24.15
N LYS A 71 -18.14 -15.39 25.42
CA LYS A 71 -19.42 -15.63 26.10
C LYS A 71 -19.62 -14.69 27.26
#